data_AF-A0A8J6XU77-F1
#
_entry.id   AF-A0A8J6XU77-F1
#
_cell.length_a   1.000
_cell.length_b   1.000
_cell.length_c   1.000
_cell.angle_alpha   90.00
_cell.angle_beta   90.00
_cell.angle_gamma   90.00
#
_symmetry.space_group_name_H-M   'P 1'
#
loop_
_entity.id
_entity.type
_entity.pdbx_description
1 polymer ?
#
loop_
_entity_poly.entity_id
_entity_poly.type
_entity_poly.pdbx_seq_one_letter_code
_entity_poly.pdbx_strand_id
1 'polypeptide(L)'
;MSVQRKLNALLFELQTARSPLQQARILARAWRTLRELSPTDRRLLANHAGFDGAEEILDGLAKRRGGIAPAMLLRVLANARSTDGAAVGELLSAVRDPLQRDEAVERGIDLAADLLADSEDVGEDDHEEISGIVGEAATVEPTIEESPEEAPAALSVLEEDEDEDGEEPEFEPDPPPPLELESETPPEPEPEIEPSPVVSPVVDWSRWQTTSPTHPPSPKTGAEMPPPADDSGSGRFDGQIVPDALVAEPSVLSRLLVLRRGLSGYAGSSIDTLRELVEGFEDGWARRRALAAFLEAGIPESASDALELVATLKSELDKRWCLGILARRGDLEGSQLNRALDLVSSPSARRRLEL
;
A
#
# COMPACT_ATOMS: atom_id res chain seq x y z
N MET A 1 -28.69 -10.76 -7.16
CA MET A 1 -28.01 -12.01 -7.59
C MET A 1 -28.03 -12.99 -6.42
N SER A 2 -28.43 -14.26 -6.60
CA SER A 2 -28.53 -15.22 -5.49
C SER A 2 -27.15 -15.55 -4.91
N VAL A 3 -27.09 -15.85 -3.61
CA VAL A 3 -25.85 -16.20 -2.89
C VAL A 3 -25.13 -17.36 -3.59
N GLN A 4 -25.87 -18.37 -4.07
CA GLN A 4 -25.32 -19.51 -4.82
C GLN A 4 -24.58 -19.10 -6.10
N ARG A 5 -25.09 -18.11 -6.86
CA ARG A 5 -24.41 -17.64 -8.08
C ARG A 5 -23.12 -16.91 -7.73
N LYS A 6 -23.11 -16.13 -6.65
CA LYS A 6 -21.89 -15.46 -6.17
C LYS A 6 -20.83 -16.48 -5.72
N LEU A 7 -21.24 -17.56 -5.04
CA LEU A 7 -20.35 -18.65 -4.65
C LEU A 7 -19.72 -19.33 -5.87
N ASN A 8 -20.54 -19.71 -6.86
CA ASN A 8 -20.04 -20.36 -8.07
C ASN A 8 -19.08 -19.45 -8.86
N ALA A 9 -19.38 -18.16 -8.95
CA ALA A 9 -18.48 -17.18 -9.57
C ALA A 9 -17.14 -17.10 -8.83
N LEU A 10 -17.15 -17.10 -7.49
CA LEU A 10 -15.92 -17.10 -6.70
C LEU A 10 -15.09 -18.37 -6.86
N LEU A 11 -15.74 -19.54 -6.90
CA LEU A 11 -15.05 -20.80 -7.13
C LEU A 11 -14.37 -20.81 -8.50
N PHE A 12 -15.05 -20.28 -9.54
CA PHE A 12 -14.45 -20.14 -10.86
C PHE A 12 -13.26 -19.17 -10.86
N GLU A 13 -13.40 -17.99 -10.27
CA GLU A 13 -12.29 -17.03 -10.13
C GLU A 13 -11.09 -17.66 -9.40
N LEU A 14 -11.33 -18.39 -8.31
CA LEU A 14 -10.29 -19.08 -7.56
C LEU A 14 -9.59 -20.18 -8.37
N GLN A 15 -10.33 -20.92 -9.21
CA GLN A 15 -9.76 -21.91 -10.13
C GLN A 15 -8.89 -21.27 -11.22
N THR A 16 -9.27 -20.08 -11.70
CA THR A 16 -8.47 -19.35 -12.71
C THR A 16 -7.22 -18.69 -12.14
N ALA A 17 -7.16 -18.48 -10.83
CA ALA A 17 -6.03 -17.86 -10.17
C ALA A 17 -4.85 -18.82 -10.07
N ARG A 18 -3.73 -18.44 -10.72
CA ARG A 18 -2.52 -19.28 -10.83
C ARG A 18 -1.59 -19.17 -9.63
N SER A 19 -1.88 -18.28 -8.68
CA SER A 19 -1.07 -18.10 -7.48
C SER A 19 -1.92 -17.94 -6.21
N PRO A 20 -1.42 -18.38 -5.04
CA PRO A 20 -2.09 -18.17 -3.76
C PRO A 20 -2.39 -16.69 -3.48
N LEU A 21 -1.51 -15.78 -3.95
CA LEU A 21 -1.72 -14.35 -3.83
C LEU A 21 -2.94 -13.87 -4.64
N GLN A 22 -3.09 -14.34 -5.88
CA GLN A 22 -4.26 -14.02 -6.70
C GLN A 22 -5.54 -14.58 -6.07
N GLN A 23 -5.52 -15.83 -5.63
CA GLN A 23 -6.65 -16.46 -4.96
C GLN A 23 -7.11 -15.65 -3.75
N ALA A 24 -6.16 -15.19 -2.95
CA ALA A 24 -6.51 -14.47 -1.76
C ALA A 24 -6.83 -12.98 -2.03
N ARG A 25 -6.29 -12.36 -3.08
CA ARG A 25 -6.81 -11.07 -3.59
C ARG A 25 -8.28 -11.20 -4.02
N ILE A 26 -8.65 -12.29 -4.68
CA ILE A 26 -10.04 -12.61 -5.03
C ILE A 26 -10.89 -12.72 -3.78
N LEU A 27 -10.44 -13.47 -2.75
CA LEU A 27 -11.14 -13.58 -1.46
C LEU A 27 -11.27 -12.23 -0.75
N ALA A 28 -10.24 -11.38 -0.77
CA ALA A 28 -10.26 -10.04 -0.16
C ALA A 28 -11.29 -9.13 -0.84
N ARG A 29 -11.30 -9.12 -2.18
CA ARG A 29 -12.27 -8.38 -2.99
C ARG A 29 -13.70 -8.84 -2.71
N ALA A 30 -13.86 -10.15 -2.50
CA ALA A 30 -15.15 -10.79 -2.26
C ALA A 30 -15.58 -10.84 -0.80
N TRP A 31 -14.92 -10.13 0.12
CA TRP A 31 -15.15 -10.27 1.57
C TRP A 31 -16.61 -10.08 2.00
N ARG A 32 -17.35 -9.18 1.34
CA ARG A 32 -18.78 -8.95 1.64
C ARG A 32 -19.60 -10.19 1.33
N THR A 33 -19.32 -10.84 0.20
CA THR A 33 -19.95 -12.10 -0.20
C THR A 33 -19.61 -13.21 0.80
N LEU A 34 -18.34 -13.31 1.23
CA LEU A 34 -17.90 -14.32 2.20
C LEU A 34 -18.68 -14.27 3.53
N ARG A 35 -19.16 -13.09 3.94
CA ARG A 35 -19.99 -12.91 5.14
C ARG A 35 -21.41 -13.42 5.00
N GLU A 36 -21.93 -13.42 3.78
CA GLU A 36 -23.27 -13.92 3.46
C GLU A 36 -23.30 -15.45 3.29
N LEU A 37 -22.13 -16.08 3.13
CA LEU A 37 -22.00 -17.52 2.95
C LEU A 37 -22.23 -18.31 4.24
N SER A 38 -22.76 -19.52 4.08
CA SER A 38 -22.86 -20.46 5.19
C SER A 38 -21.45 -20.94 5.62
N PRO A 39 -21.29 -21.45 6.85
CA PRO A 39 -20.01 -22.04 7.28
C PRO A 39 -19.55 -23.18 6.36
N THR A 40 -20.49 -23.97 5.83
CA THR A 40 -20.20 -25.07 4.89
C THR A 40 -19.63 -24.55 3.58
N ASP A 41 -20.19 -23.48 3.02
CA ASP A 41 -19.70 -22.88 1.77
C ASP A 41 -18.31 -22.24 1.97
N ARG A 42 -18.06 -21.65 3.14
CA ARG A 42 -16.73 -21.11 3.49
C ARG A 42 -15.67 -22.21 3.58
N ARG A 43 -16.00 -23.38 4.13
CA ARG A 43 -15.12 -24.55 4.11
C ARG A 43 -14.81 -25.04 2.71
N LEU A 44 -15.82 -25.07 1.85
CA LEU A 44 -15.65 -25.45 0.45
C LEU A 44 -14.68 -24.48 -0.27
N LEU A 45 -14.83 -23.18 -0.05
CA LEU A 45 -13.90 -22.17 -0.57
C LEU A 45 -12.49 -22.31 0.01
N ALA A 46 -12.35 -22.59 1.30
CA ALA A 46 -11.05 -22.83 1.93
C ALA A 46 -10.32 -24.02 1.28
N ASN A 47 -11.04 -25.13 1.09
CA ASN A 47 -10.51 -26.33 0.44
C ASN A 47 -10.10 -26.06 -1.01
N HIS A 48 -10.82 -25.21 -1.73
CA HIS A 48 -10.47 -24.84 -3.11
C HIS A 48 -9.33 -23.83 -3.20
N ALA A 49 -9.14 -22.97 -2.20
CA ALA A 49 -7.99 -22.08 -2.16
C ALA A 49 -6.68 -22.82 -1.88
N GLY A 50 -6.73 -24.04 -1.32
CA GLY A 50 -5.59 -24.96 -1.32
C GLY A 50 -4.38 -24.53 -0.48
N PHE A 51 -4.54 -23.55 0.41
CA PHE A 51 -3.49 -23.12 1.33
C PHE A 51 -3.88 -23.41 2.79
N ASP A 52 -2.89 -23.82 3.59
CA ASP A 52 -3.07 -24.17 4.99
C ASP A 52 -3.59 -22.97 5.81
N GLY A 53 -4.60 -23.22 6.63
CA GLY A 53 -5.24 -22.19 7.47
C GLY A 53 -6.28 -21.31 6.77
N ALA A 54 -6.63 -21.58 5.50
CA ALA A 54 -7.67 -20.85 4.77
C ALA A 54 -9.03 -20.86 5.49
N GLU A 55 -9.39 -21.98 6.14
CA GLU A 55 -10.67 -22.10 6.87
C GLU A 55 -10.73 -21.13 8.06
N GLU A 56 -9.68 -21.07 8.89
CA GLU A 56 -9.67 -20.19 10.07
C GLU A 56 -9.66 -18.71 9.66
N ILE A 57 -8.98 -18.39 8.56
CA ILE A 57 -8.95 -17.04 7.99
C ILE A 57 -10.35 -16.66 7.51
N LEU A 58 -10.99 -17.50 6.68
CA LEU A 58 -12.33 -17.22 6.14
C LEU A 58 -13.40 -17.12 7.24
N ASP A 59 -13.35 -18.00 8.23
CA ASP A 59 -14.30 -17.98 9.35
C ASP A 59 -14.03 -16.79 10.30
N GLY A 60 -12.75 -16.43 10.49
CA GLY A 60 -12.33 -15.24 11.24
C GLY A 60 -12.81 -13.94 10.60
N LEU A 61 -12.70 -13.81 9.27
CA LEU A 61 -13.21 -12.66 8.51
C LEU A 61 -14.73 -12.58 8.58
N ALA A 62 -15.40 -13.72 8.45
CA ALA A 62 -16.86 -13.75 8.44
C ALA A 62 -17.47 -13.24 9.76
N LYS A 63 -16.82 -13.59 10.88
CA LYS A 63 -17.24 -13.22 12.24
C LYS A 63 -16.94 -11.77 12.61
N ARG A 64 -15.97 -11.12 11.96
CA ARG A 64 -15.58 -9.73 12.27
C ARG A 64 -16.64 -8.73 11.75
N ARG A 65 -17.19 -7.93 12.66
CA ARG A 65 -18.00 -6.75 12.34
C ARG A 65 -17.10 -5.52 12.30
N GLY A 66 -16.66 -5.10 11.11
CA GLY A 66 -15.87 -3.88 10.91
C GLY A 66 -15.20 -3.81 9.54
N GLY A 67 -14.88 -2.59 9.06
CA GLY A 67 -14.36 -2.32 7.71
C GLY A 67 -12.91 -2.75 7.44
N ILE A 68 -12.26 -3.47 8.36
CA ILE A 68 -10.81 -3.76 8.32
C ILE A 68 -10.51 -5.13 7.66
N ALA A 69 -11.51 -5.83 7.11
CA ALA A 69 -11.35 -7.18 6.58
C ALA A 69 -10.44 -7.30 5.32
N PRO A 70 -10.47 -6.39 4.32
CA PRO A 70 -9.64 -6.52 3.12
C PRO A 70 -8.16 -6.22 3.35
N ALA A 71 -7.86 -5.17 4.12
CA ALA A 71 -6.48 -4.78 4.43
C ALA A 71 -5.76 -5.85 5.28
N MET A 72 -6.46 -6.48 6.21
CA MET A 72 -5.93 -7.60 6.99
C MET A 72 -5.65 -8.85 6.15
N LEU A 73 -6.46 -9.13 5.13
CA LEU A 73 -6.20 -10.25 4.24
C LEU A 73 -4.95 -9.99 3.40
N LEU A 74 -4.85 -8.80 2.80
CA LEU A 74 -3.68 -8.39 2.03
C LEU A 74 -2.40 -8.43 2.87
N ARG A 75 -2.49 -8.12 4.15
CA ARG A 75 -1.40 -8.27 5.13
C ARG A 75 -0.98 -9.72 5.38
N VAL A 76 -1.94 -10.63 5.60
CA VAL A 76 -1.62 -12.05 5.82
C VAL A 76 -0.91 -12.63 4.59
N LEU A 77 -1.31 -12.18 3.40
CA LEU A 77 -0.75 -12.62 2.13
C LEU A 77 0.60 -12.00 1.80
N ALA A 78 0.80 -10.75 2.21
CA ALA A 78 2.10 -10.08 2.15
C ALA A 78 3.18 -10.88 2.91
N ASN A 79 2.82 -11.40 4.08
CA ASN A 79 3.73 -12.16 4.93
C ASN A 79 3.90 -13.63 4.51
N ALA A 80 2.86 -14.25 3.93
CA ALA A 80 2.96 -15.61 3.38
C ALA A 80 3.90 -15.70 2.17
N ARG A 81 4.20 -14.57 1.50
CA ARG A 81 5.12 -14.48 0.35
C ARG A 81 6.59 -14.55 0.78
N SER A 82 6.91 -14.16 2.02
CA SER A 82 8.28 -14.00 2.51
C SER A 82 8.71 -15.01 3.56
N THR A 83 7.81 -15.82 4.14
CA THR A 83 8.18 -16.79 5.18
C THR A 83 7.19 -17.96 5.33
N ASP A 84 7.72 -19.06 5.85
CA ASP A 84 7.08 -20.28 6.35
C ASP A 84 5.69 -20.07 6.98
N GLY A 85 4.75 -20.99 6.74
CA GLY A 85 3.33 -20.88 7.14
C GLY A 85 3.11 -20.66 8.65
N ALA A 86 4.11 -20.98 9.47
CA ALA A 86 4.14 -20.68 10.91
C ALA A 86 4.06 -19.16 11.21
N ALA A 87 4.70 -18.31 10.40
CA ALA A 87 4.70 -16.85 10.59
C ALA A 87 3.31 -16.25 10.36
N VAL A 88 2.53 -16.82 9.43
CA VAL A 88 1.13 -16.45 9.21
C VAL A 88 0.28 -16.79 10.43
N GLY A 89 0.50 -17.96 11.04
CA GLY A 89 -0.19 -18.39 12.26
C GLY A 89 0.10 -17.47 13.46
N GLU A 90 1.35 -17.03 13.63
CA GLU A 90 1.76 -16.08 14.66
C GLU A 90 1.08 -14.71 14.47
N LEU A 91 1.05 -14.23 13.23
CA LEU A 91 0.49 -12.93 12.88
C LEU A 91 -1.05 -12.91 13.04
N LEU A 92 -1.71 -14.01 12.70
CA LEU A 92 -3.13 -14.21 12.99
C LEU A 92 -3.42 -14.29 14.49
N SER A 93 -2.53 -14.91 15.27
CA SER A 93 -2.63 -14.98 16.73
C SER A 93 -2.45 -13.60 17.38
N ALA A 94 -1.47 -12.82 16.94
CA ALA A 94 -1.24 -11.44 17.39
C ALA A 94 -2.42 -10.51 17.07
N VAL A 95 -3.11 -10.70 15.95
CA VAL A 95 -4.31 -9.93 15.60
C VAL A 95 -5.57 -10.39 16.34
N ARG A 96 -5.54 -11.58 16.95
CA ARG A 96 -6.60 -12.10 17.83
C ARG A 96 -6.53 -11.45 19.20
N ASP A 97 -5.33 -11.17 19.70
CA ASP A 97 -5.08 -10.44 20.94
C ASP A 97 -5.43 -8.94 20.78
N PRO A 98 -6.37 -8.37 21.57
CA PRO A 98 -6.70 -6.96 21.52
C PRO A 98 -5.52 -6.02 21.78
N LEU A 99 -4.55 -6.41 22.61
CA LEU A 99 -3.42 -5.57 23.00
C LEU A 99 -2.35 -5.49 21.91
N GLN A 100 -2.18 -6.55 21.13
CA GLN A 100 -1.22 -6.61 20.04
C GLN A 100 -1.84 -6.24 18.69
N ARG A 101 -3.16 -6.05 18.65
CA ARG A 101 -3.91 -5.83 17.41
C ARG A 101 -3.46 -4.58 16.68
N ASP A 102 -3.33 -3.46 17.37
CA ASP A 102 -3.09 -2.16 16.73
C ASP A 102 -1.67 -2.10 16.17
N GLU A 103 -0.69 -2.59 16.94
CA GLU A 103 0.70 -2.72 16.51
C GLU A 103 0.85 -3.70 15.35
N ALA A 104 0.11 -4.81 15.39
CA ALA A 104 0.03 -5.71 14.28
C ALA A 104 -0.53 -4.95 13.06
N VAL A 105 -1.71 -4.34 13.16
CA VAL A 105 -2.37 -3.65 12.03
C VAL A 105 -1.45 -2.59 11.40
N GLU A 106 -0.73 -1.81 12.19
CA GLU A 106 0.21 -0.78 11.71
C GLU A 106 1.37 -1.41 10.91
N ARG A 107 2.07 -2.43 11.46
CA ARG A 107 3.12 -3.17 10.72
C ARG A 107 2.62 -3.78 9.41
N GLY A 108 1.33 -4.12 9.37
CA GLY A 108 0.71 -4.69 8.19
C GLY A 108 0.39 -3.72 7.07
N ILE A 109 0.03 -2.49 7.42
CA ILE A 109 -0.23 -1.43 6.45
C ILE A 109 1.09 -1.02 5.78
N ASP A 110 2.18 -0.95 6.54
CA ASP A 110 3.51 -0.66 6.00
C ASP A 110 3.97 -1.73 4.98
N LEU A 111 3.90 -3.02 5.34
CA LEU A 111 4.25 -4.11 4.42
C LEU A 111 3.36 -4.17 3.15
N ALA A 112 2.08 -3.84 3.29
CA ALA A 112 1.17 -3.79 2.14
C ALA A 112 1.46 -2.59 1.23
N ALA A 113 1.90 -1.45 1.78
CA ALA A 113 2.30 -0.29 1.00
C ALA A 113 3.59 -0.59 0.20
N ASP A 114 4.56 -1.26 0.81
CA ASP A 114 5.80 -1.65 0.13
C ASP A 114 5.54 -2.63 -1.03
N LEU A 115 4.65 -3.62 -0.84
CA LEU A 115 4.29 -4.57 -1.89
C LEU A 115 3.46 -3.99 -3.04
N LEU A 116 2.70 -2.92 -2.78
CA LEU A 116 1.99 -2.20 -3.84
C LEU A 116 2.94 -1.29 -4.62
N ALA A 117 3.92 -0.69 -3.94
CA ALA A 117 4.97 0.10 -4.58
C ALA A 117 5.86 -0.75 -5.50
N ASP A 118 6.13 -2.00 -5.13
CA ASP A 118 6.97 -2.94 -5.91
C ASP A 118 6.26 -3.56 -7.12
N SER A 119 4.96 -3.31 -7.31
CA SER A 119 4.17 -3.89 -8.40
C SER A 119 4.03 -3.00 -9.65
N GLU A 120 4.57 -1.78 -9.59
CA GLU A 120 4.59 -0.83 -10.73
C GLU A 120 5.85 -1.00 -11.61
N ASP A 121 6.79 -1.88 -11.25
CA ASP A 121 8.08 -2.09 -11.96
C ASP A 121 8.16 -3.43 -12.72
N VAL A 122 7.04 -4.11 -12.93
CA VAL A 122 6.97 -5.29 -13.81
C VAL A 122 6.57 -4.83 -15.21
N GLY A 123 7.60 -4.43 -15.98
CA GLY A 123 7.64 -4.31 -17.44
C GLY A 123 6.32 -4.03 -18.16
N GLU A 124 6.12 -2.77 -18.55
CA GLU A 124 5.41 -2.44 -19.78
C GLU A 124 6.22 -3.01 -20.97
N ASP A 125 6.18 -4.32 -21.18
CA ASP A 125 6.59 -4.94 -22.44
C ASP A 125 5.41 -4.85 -23.42
N ASP A 126 5.59 -4.00 -24.43
CA ASP A 126 5.04 -4.08 -25.79
C ASP A 126 3.58 -4.52 -25.94
N HIS A 127 2.66 -3.57 -25.70
CA HIS A 127 1.40 -3.58 -26.43
C HIS A 127 1.56 -2.78 -27.72
N GLU A 128 1.92 -3.50 -28.79
CA GLU A 128 1.85 -3.04 -30.17
C GLU A 128 0.50 -2.34 -30.45
N GLU A 129 0.59 -1.11 -30.95
CA GLU A 129 -0.51 -0.34 -31.48
C GLU A 129 -1.16 -1.08 -32.66
N ILE A 130 -2.34 -1.66 -32.44
CA ILE A 130 -3.22 -2.05 -33.55
C ILE A 130 -3.94 -0.78 -34.02
N SER A 131 -3.24 0.00 -34.85
CA SER A 131 -3.85 1.02 -35.71
C SER A 131 -4.57 0.33 -36.87
N GLY A 132 -5.89 0.34 -36.85
CA GLY A 132 -6.76 -0.32 -37.82
C GLY A 132 -7.84 0.60 -38.37
N ILE A 133 -7.46 1.36 -39.40
CA ILE A 133 -8.22 1.68 -40.63
C ILE A 133 -9.58 2.41 -40.52
N VAL A 134 -9.56 3.56 -41.24
CA VAL A 134 -10.62 4.49 -41.61
C VAL A 134 -11.69 3.84 -42.50
N GLY A 135 -12.96 4.20 -42.27
CA GLY A 135 -14.10 3.91 -43.13
C GLY A 135 -15.07 5.10 -43.18
N GLU A 136 -14.90 5.88 -44.24
CA GLU A 136 -15.58 7.08 -44.72
C GLU A 136 -17.11 6.97 -44.93
N ALA A 137 -17.87 8.03 -44.59
CA ALA A 137 -18.86 8.67 -45.47
C ALA A 137 -19.74 9.74 -44.77
N ALA A 138 -20.07 10.78 -45.56
CA ALA A 138 -21.24 11.67 -45.51
C ALA A 138 -21.05 13.11 -44.99
N THR A 139 -20.60 13.96 -45.92
CA THR A 139 -21.30 15.15 -46.47
C THR A 139 -22.36 15.84 -45.59
N VAL A 140 -22.14 17.11 -45.21
CA VAL A 140 -23.09 18.26 -45.29
C VAL A 140 -22.31 19.58 -45.07
N GLU A 141 -22.11 20.36 -46.14
CA GLU A 141 -22.10 21.85 -46.13
C GLU A 141 -23.55 22.34 -46.02
N PRO A 142 -23.91 23.54 -45.48
CA PRO A 142 -23.41 24.83 -45.99
C PRO A 142 -23.35 26.06 -45.04
N THR A 143 -22.47 27.01 -45.41
CA THR A 143 -22.67 28.49 -45.53
C THR A 143 -23.05 29.34 -44.29
N ILE A 144 -22.32 30.44 -44.05
CA ILE A 144 -22.76 31.87 -44.11
C ILE A 144 -21.83 32.83 -43.32
N GLU A 145 -21.30 33.81 -44.08
CA GLU A 145 -20.88 35.22 -43.81
C GLU A 145 -19.70 35.51 -42.85
N GLU A 146 -18.56 36.06 -43.32
CA GLU A 146 -18.29 37.50 -43.61
C GLU A 146 -18.52 38.39 -42.36
N SER A 147 -17.59 39.20 -41.83
CA SER A 147 -16.58 40.12 -42.40
C SER A 147 -15.81 40.80 -41.21
N PRO A 148 -14.98 41.87 -41.35
CA PRO A 148 -13.54 41.84 -41.65
C PRO A 148 -12.65 42.63 -40.66
N GLU A 149 -11.34 42.67 -40.98
CA GLU A 149 -10.38 43.78 -40.79
C GLU A 149 -10.13 44.40 -39.40
N GLU A 150 -8.92 44.18 -38.86
CA GLU A 150 -7.95 45.28 -38.71
C GLU A 150 -6.52 44.73 -38.45
N ALA A 151 -5.66 44.91 -39.44
CA ALA A 151 -4.20 45.01 -39.33
C ALA A 151 -3.84 46.51 -39.53
N PRO A 152 -2.57 47.02 -39.40
CA PRO A 152 -1.29 46.29 -39.49
C PRO A 152 -0.09 46.86 -38.67
N ALA A 153 1.08 46.28 -38.98
CA ALA A 153 2.46 46.80 -38.88
C ALA A 153 3.20 46.55 -37.56
N ALA A 154 4.46 46.10 -37.50
CA ALA A 154 5.58 46.04 -38.46
C ALA A 154 6.55 44.91 -38.02
N LEU A 155 6.98 44.01 -38.91
CA LEU A 155 8.28 44.00 -39.63
C LEU A 155 9.55 43.99 -38.75
N SER A 156 10.25 42.85 -38.76
CA SER A 156 11.71 42.68 -38.95
C SER A 156 11.99 41.17 -38.91
N VAL A 157 12.20 40.48 -40.05
CA VAL A 157 13.46 40.40 -40.82
C VAL A 157 14.59 39.81 -39.97
N LEU A 158 14.88 38.54 -40.19
CA LEU A 158 16.23 38.04 -40.48
C LEU A 158 16.13 36.65 -41.13
N GLU A 159 16.71 36.60 -42.32
CA GLU A 159 16.88 35.47 -43.23
C GLU A 159 18.01 34.53 -42.74
N GLU A 160 18.17 33.45 -43.51
CA GLU A 160 19.36 32.60 -43.68
C GLU A 160 19.49 31.44 -42.69
N ASP A 161 19.80 30.20 -43.07
CA ASP A 161 19.83 29.43 -44.32
C ASP A 161 20.21 27.99 -43.86
N GLU A 162 20.27 27.05 -44.80
CA GLU A 162 20.98 25.74 -44.72
C GLU A 162 20.13 24.52 -44.32
N ASP A 163 19.48 23.97 -45.35
CA ASP A 163 19.78 22.65 -45.92
C ASP A 163 20.30 21.55 -44.96
N GLU A 164 19.50 20.50 -44.76
CA GLU A 164 19.97 19.11 -44.91
C GLU A 164 18.77 18.15 -44.96
N ASP A 165 18.27 17.93 -46.19
CA ASP A 165 17.42 16.79 -46.54
C ASP A 165 18.23 15.50 -46.38
N GLY A 166 18.08 14.84 -45.22
CA GLY A 166 18.49 13.46 -45.04
C GLY A 166 17.38 12.52 -45.49
N GLU A 167 17.47 12.03 -46.73
CA GLU A 167 16.68 10.89 -47.21
C GLU A 167 16.92 9.66 -46.30
N GLU A 168 15.91 9.28 -45.53
CA GLU A 168 15.89 8.00 -44.82
C GLU A 168 15.72 6.87 -45.85
N PRO A 169 16.62 5.86 -45.87
CA PRO A 169 16.45 4.72 -46.75
C PRO A 169 15.26 3.86 -46.29
N GLU A 170 14.25 3.74 -47.15
CA GLU A 170 13.18 2.74 -47.05
C GLU A 170 13.80 1.33 -46.94
N PHE A 171 13.74 0.76 -45.74
CA PHE A 171 14.16 -0.60 -45.48
C PHE A 171 12.98 -1.52 -45.77
N GLU A 172 12.93 -2.12 -46.96
CA GLU A 172 12.05 -3.26 -47.24
C GLU A 172 12.47 -4.44 -46.36
N PRO A 173 11.64 -4.91 -45.41
CA PRO A 173 11.98 -6.09 -44.63
C PRO A 173 11.91 -7.33 -45.53
N ASP A 174 13.03 -8.06 -45.62
CA ASP A 174 13.11 -9.36 -46.28
C ASP A 174 12.04 -10.32 -45.71
N PRO A 175 11.38 -11.12 -46.57
CA PRO A 175 10.41 -12.11 -46.11
C PRO A 175 11.08 -13.14 -45.19
N PRO A 176 10.44 -13.52 -44.07
CA PRO A 176 11.02 -14.50 -43.16
C PRO A 176 11.20 -15.85 -43.87
N PRO A 177 12.28 -16.59 -43.58
CA PRO A 177 12.49 -17.92 -44.12
C PRO A 177 11.37 -18.86 -43.67
N PRO A 178 10.98 -19.84 -44.51
CA PRO A 178 9.97 -20.82 -44.15
C PRO A 178 10.43 -21.62 -42.93
N LEU A 179 9.63 -21.58 -41.86
CA LEU A 179 9.80 -22.39 -40.67
C LEU A 179 9.71 -23.87 -41.07
N GLU A 180 10.86 -24.55 -41.06
CA GLU A 180 10.91 -26.00 -41.15
C GLU A 180 10.23 -26.57 -39.89
N LEU A 181 9.07 -27.20 -40.11
CA LEU A 181 8.34 -27.96 -39.10
C LEU A 181 9.20 -29.13 -38.63
N GLU A 182 9.95 -28.93 -37.55
CA GLU A 182 10.59 -30.00 -36.81
C GLU A 182 9.50 -30.97 -36.35
N SER A 183 9.62 -32.21 -36.81
CA SER A 183 8.66 -33.27 -36.56
C SER A 183 8.69 -33.65 -35.08
N GLU A 184 7.63 -33.30 -34.34
CA GLU A 184 7.42 -33.77 -32.97
C GLU A 184 7.49 -35.30 -32.93
N THR A 185 8.52 -35.80 -32.26
CA THR A 185 8.68 -37.22 -31.99
C THR A 185 7.67 -37.61 -30.91
N PRO A 186 6.83 -38.64 -31.11
CA PRO A 186 5.84 -39.05 -30.13
C PRO A 186 6.51 -39.45 -28.80
N PRO A 187 6.03 -38.99 -27.63
CA PRO A 187 6.59 -39.38 -26.35
C PRO A 187 6.34 -40.87 -26.09
N GLU A 188 7.39 -41.53 -25.61
CA GLU A 188 7.44 -42.92 -25.19
C GLU A 188 6.47 -43.17 -24.01
N PRO A 189 5.70 -44.28 -23.97
CA PRO A 189 4.71 -44.51 -22.94
C PRO A 189 5.36 -44.73 -21.57
N GLU A 190 5.01 -43.88 -20.60
CA GLU A 190 5.42 -44.02 -19.20
C GLU A 190 4.85 -45.30 -18.57
N PRO A 191 5.61 -45.99 -17.69
CA PRO A 191 5.18 -47.24 -17.06
C PRO A 191 4.04 -47.02 -16.06
N GLU A 192 3.01 -47.86 -16.13
CA GLU A 192 1.89 -47.93 -15.19
C GLU A 192 2.39 -48.14 -13.74
N ILE A 193 2.22 -47.12 -12.90
CA ILE A 193 2.44 -47.20 -11.45
C ILE A 193 1.15 -47.71 -10.80
N GLU A 194 1.18 -48.93 -10.26
CA GLU A 194 0.08 -49.49 -9.47
C GLU A 194 -0.18 -48.63 -8.20
N PRO A 195 -1.43 -48.21 -7.93
CA PRO A 195 -1.75 -47.40 -6.76
C PRO A 195 -1.69 -48.25 -5.48
N SER A 196 -0.84 -47.83 -4.54
CA SER A 196 -0.78 -48.41 -3.19
C SER A 196 -2.04 -48.08 -2.37
N PRO A 197 -2.50 -48.98 -1.48
CA PRO A 197 -3.73 -48.80 -0.72
C PRO A 197 -3.61 -47.71 0.34
N VAL A 198 -4.43 -46.66 0.21
CA VAL A 198 -4.56 -45.57 1.19
C VAL A 198 -5.32 -46.06 2.42
N VAL A 199 -4.62 -46.29 3.52
CA VAL A 199 -5.23 -46.50 4.84
C VAL A 199 -5.52 -45.12 5.44
N SER A 200 -6.80 -44.74 5.48
CA SER A 200 -7.24 -43.49 6.10
C SER A 200 -7.18 -43.60 7.63
N PRO A 201 -6.49 -42.68 8.35
CA PRO A 201 -6.54 -42.66 9.80
C PRO A 201 -7.89 -42.13 10.28
N VAL A 202 -8.61 -42.95 11.05
CA VAL A 202 -9.83 -42.53 11.76
C VAL A 202 -9.41 -41.64 12.92
N VAL A 203 -9.59 -40.33 12.76
CA VAL A 203 -9.39 -39.33 13.82
C VAL A 203 -10.65 -39.29 14.68
N ASP A 204 -10.54 -39.67 15.95
CA ASP A 204 -11.63 -39.60 16.93
C ASP A 204 -11.72 -38.19 17.53
N TRP A 205 -12.75 -37.45 17.12
CA TRP A 205 -13.03 -36.06 17.49
C TRP A 205 -13.65 -35.89 18.89
N SER A 206 -13.90 -36.97 19.63
CA SER A 206 -14.60 -36.94 20.92
C SER A 206 -13.76 -36.39 22.08
N ARG A 207 -12.45 -36.16 21.87
CA ARG A 207 -11.51 -35.76 22.93
C ARG A 207 -11.51 -34.27 23.30
N TRP A 208 -12.19 -33.41 22.53
CA TRP A 208 -12.04 -31.95 22.65
C TRP A 208 -13.19 -31.22 23.37
N GLN A 209 -14.15 -31.94 23.98
CA GLN A 209 -15.36 -31.31 24.58
C GLN A 209 -15.34 -31.04 26.08
N THR A 210 -14.23 -31.18 26.82
CA THR A 210 -14.24 -30.91 28.27
C THR A 210 -13.00 -30.18 28.76
N THR A 211 -13.06 -28.85 28.75
CA THR A 211 -12.53 -28.00 29.84
C THR A 211 -13.23 -26.64 29.80
N SER A 212 -14.23 -26.45 30.67
CA SER A 212 -14.76 -25.12 30.96
C SER A 212 -13.74 -24.37 31.84
N PRO A 213 -13.40 -23.11 31.55
CA PRO A 213 -12.45 -22.36 32.35
C PRO A 213 -13.07 -21.96 33.69
N THR A 214 -12.40 -22.37 34.77
CA THR A 214 -12.68 -21.96 36.15
C THR A 214 -12.38 -20.47 36.32
N HIS A 215 -13.38 -19.72 36.81
CA HIS A 215 -13.29 -18.31 37.18
C HIS A 215 -12.12 -18.02 38.14
N PRO A 216 -11.29 -17.00 37.92
CA PRO A 216 -10.35 -16.52 38.93
C PRO A 216 -11.09 -15.76 40.05
N PRO A 217 -10.68 -15.89 41.32
CA PRO A 217 -11.31 -15.21 42.44
C PRO A 217 -10.99 -13.71 42.44
N SER A 218 -11.99 -12.89 42.73
CA SER A 218 -11.89 -11.44 42.89
C SER A 218 -10.90 -11.06 44.00
N PRO A 219 -9.98 -10.09 43.78
CA PRO A 219 -9.13 -9.57 44.84
C PRO A 219 -9.96 -8.73 45.83
N LYS A 220 -9.73 -8.98 47.12
CA LYS A 220 -10.36 -8.28 48.24
C LYS A 220 -9.86 -6.83 48.31
N THR A 221 -10.80 -5.91 48.18
CA THR A 221 -10.69 -4.49 48.52
C THR A 221 -10.37 -4.32 50.00
N GLY A 222 -9.27 -3.65 50.33
CA GLY A 222 -8.91 -3.37 51.72
C GLY A 222 -7.46 -2.88 51.88
N ALA A 223 -7.13 -1.75 51.26
CA ALA A 223 -5.97 -0.96 51.66
C ALA A 223 -6.32 0.52 51.51
N GLU A 224 -6.41 1.17 52.66
CA GLU A 224 -6.63 2.59 52.88
C GLU A 224 -5.54 3.39 52.15
N MET A 225 -5.97 4.16 51.15
CA MET A 225 -5.08 4.93 50.29
C MET A 225 -4.77 6.26 51.00
N PRO A 226 -3.49 6.63 51.21
CA PRO A 226 -3.13 7.94 51.73
C PRO A 226 -3.55 9.04 50.75
N PRO A 227 -3.86 10.26 51.25
CA PRO A 227 -4.32 11.35 50.40
C PRO A 227 -3.26 11.68 49.33
N PRO A 228 -3.68 11.97 48.09
CA PRO A 228 -2.76 12.34 47.03
C PRO A 228 -2.07 13.64 47.43
N ALA A 229 -0.75 13.63 47.47
CA ALA A 229 0.03 14.85 47.53
C ALA A 229 -0.26 15.65 46.25
N ASP A 230 -0.58 16.93 46.42
CA ASP A 230 -0.74 17.90 45.34
C ASP A 230 0.60 18.09 44.62
N ASP A 231 0.95 17.13 43.75
CA ASP A 231 2.08 17.24 42.84
C ASP A 231 1.63 18.05 41.61
N SER A 232 1.35 19.33 41.86
CA SER A 232 1.15 20.35 40.83
C SER A 232 2.49 20.83 40.26
N GLY A 233 3.54 20.00 40.36
CA GLY A 233 4.68 20.11 39.48
C GLY A 233 4.18 19.91 38.07
N SER A 234 3.89 21.02 37.38
CA SER A 234 3.91 21.08 35.93
C SER A 234 5.27 20.54 35.50
N GLY A 235 5.34 19.23 35.34
CA GLY A 235 6.45 18.48 34.81
C GLY A 235 6.57 18.93 33.37
N ARG A 236 7.17 20.11 33.20
CA ARG A 236 7.61 20.65 31.94
C ARG A 236 8.52 19.57 31.41
N PHE A 237 7.98 18.81 30.47
CA PHE A 237 8.68 17.71 29.83
C PHE A 237 9.93 18.35 29.24
N ASP A 238 11.09 18.11 29.86
CA ASP A 238 12.33 18.74 29.44
C ASP A 238 12.66 18.17 28.06
N GLY A 239 12.56 19.02 27.03
CA GLY A 239 12.79 18.63 25.64
C GLY A 239 14.19 18.03 25.41
N GLN A 240 15.11 18.20 26.36
CA GLN A 240 16.45 17.59 26.36
C GLN A 240 16.47 16.10 26.76
N ILE A 241 15.43 15.56 27.40
CA ILE A 241 15.43 14.14 27.81
C ILE A 241 15.16 13.20 26.62
N VAL A 242 14.47 13.71 25.59
CA VAL A 242 14.02 12.89 24.46
C VAL A 242 15.13 12.53 23.48
N PRO A 243 16.07 13.42 23.10
CA PRO A 243 17.20 13.06 22.24
C PRO A 243 18.01 11.89 22.80
N ASP A 244 18.32 11.91 24.09
CA ASP A 244 19.08 10.83 24.75
C ASP A 244 18.29 9.52 24.74
N ALA A 245 16.97 9.58 24.99
CA ALA A 245 16.09 8.41 24.91
C ALA A 245 16.01 7.85 23.48
N LEU A 246 16.01 8.71 22.46
CA LEU A 246 16.00 8.28 21.06
C LEU A 246 17.32 7.60 20.67
N VAL A 247 18.46 8.07 21.17
CA VAL A 247 19.76 7.43 20.92
C VAL A 247 19.91 6.10 21.65
N ALA A 248 19.30 5.96 22.84
CA ALA A 248 19.36 4.74 23.64
C ALA A 248 18.57 3.56 23.03
N GLU A 249 17.57 3.83 22.20
CA GLU A 249 16.71 2.80 21.61
C GLU A 249 17.32 2.17 20.34
N PRO A 250 17.62 0.86 20.33
CA PRO A 250 18.27 0.20 19.19
C PRO A 250 17.34 -0.01 17.99
N SER A 251 16.02 0.02 18.20
CA SER A 251 15.03 -0.21 17.17
C SER A 251 14.48 1.10 16.60
N VAL A 252 14.44 1.21 15.28
CA VAL A 252 13.81 2.33 14.56
C VAL A 252 12.34 2.53 14.99
N LEU A 253 11.60 1.43 15.17
CA LEU A 253 10.20 1.50 15.57
C LEU A 253 10.05 2.03 17.00
N SER A 254 10.89 1.55 17.94
CA SER A 254 10.90 2.08 19.31
C SER A 254 11.21 3.57 19.33
N ARG A 255 12.19 4.01 18.53
CA ARG A 255 12.52 5.44 18.36
C ARG A 255 11.33 6.26 17.85
N LEU A 256 10.61 5.77 16.82
CA LEU A 256 9.41 6.45 16.31
C LEU A 256 8.27 6.51 17.34
N LEU A 257 8.08 5.47 18.15
CA LEU A 257 7.09 5.46 19.22
C LEU A 257 7.44 6.43 20.35
N VAL A 258 8.71 6.48 20.76
CA VAL A 258 9.22 7.45 21.72
C VAL A 258 9.03 8.88 21.20
N LEU A 259 9.39 9.12 19.93
CA LEU A 259 9.18 10.40 19.26
C LEU A 259 7.70 10.82 19.31
N ARG A 260 6.79 9.93 18.86
CA ARG A 260 5.34 10.19 18.85
C ARG A 260 4.79 10.53 20.23
N ARG A 261 5.26 9.83 21.27
CA ARG A 261 4.85 10.09 22.66
C ARG A 261 5.35 11.44 23.18
N GLY A 262 6.50 11.91 22.67
CA GLY A 262 7.14 13.17 23.04
C GLY A 262 6.76 14.38 22.19
N LEU A 263 5.95 14.23 21.13
CA LEU A 263 5.69 15.30 20.14
C LEU A 263 5.25 16.63 20.76
N SER A 264 4.36 16.60 21.76
CA SER A 264 3.90 17.82 22.42
C SER A 264 5.01 18.59 23.14
N GLY A 265 6.09 17.91 23.54
CA GLY A 265 7.26 18.53 24.16
C GLY A 265 8.11 19.33 23.18
N TYR A 266 7.92 19.14 21.87
CA TYR A 266 8.65 19.84 20.82
C TYR A 266 7.93 21.09 20.28
N ALA A 267 6.73 21.40 20.76
CA ALA A 267 6.04 22.63 20.41
C ALA A 267 6.90 23.85 20.80
N GLY A 268 7.18 24.74 19.84
CA GLY A 268 8.06 25.90 20.01
C GLY A 268 9.57 25.58 19.97
N SER A 269 9.97 24.36 19.61
CA SER A 269 11.39 24.04 19.36
C SER A 269 11.90 24.78 18.12
N SER A 270 13.19 25.11 18.10
CA SER A 270 13.82 25.72 16.93
C SER A 270 13.87 24.73 15.77
N ILE A 271 13.89 25.26 14.54
CA ILE A 271 14.02 24.45 13.33
C ILE A 271 15.28 23.59 13.34
N ASP A 272 16.39 24.09 13.89
CA ASP A 272 17.65 23.33 13.95
C ASP A 272 17.53 22.09 14.85
N THR A 273 16.82 22.21 15.98
CA THR A 273 16.55 21.06 16.86
C THR A 273 15.63 20.05 16.17
N LEU A 274 14.59 20.51 15.48
CA LEU A 274 13.72 19.61 14.72
C LEU A 274 14.48 18.92 13.58
N ARG A 275 15.38 19.64 12.90
CA ARG A 275 16.25 19.09 11.86
C ARG A 275 17.18 18.00 12.42
N GLU A 276 17.87 18.28 13.52
CA GLU A 276 18.75 17.32 14.19
C GLU A 276 18.00 16.02 14.57
N LEU A 277 16.79 16.15 15.11
CA LEU A 277 15.95 15.00 15.46
C LEU A 277 15.55 14.17 14.24
N VAL A 278 15.15 14.83 13.15
CA VAL A 278 14.76 14.15 11.90
C VAL A 278 15.98 13.50 11.23
N GLU A 279 17.15 14.15 11.26
CA GLU A 279 18.41 13.63 10.72
C GLU A 279 18.96 12.45 11.53
N GLY A 280 18.60 12.35 12.82
CA GLY A 280 18.89 11.17 13.66
C GLY A 280 18.23 9.87 13.19
N PHE A 281 17.24 9.95 12.27
CA PHE A 281 16.68 8.78 11.59
C PHE A 281 17.38 8.53 10.26
N GLU A 282 17.56 7.24 9.95
CA GLU A 282 18.07 6.80 8.65
C GLU A 282 17.20 7.33 7.50
N ASP A 283 17.86 7.66 6.39
CA ASP A 283 17.19 8.11 5.16
C ASP A 283 16.12 7.10 4.70
N GLY A 284 15.07 7.61 4.05
CA GLY A 284 13.96 6.81 3.54
C GLY A 284 12.78 6.75 4.50
N TRP A 285 12.22 5.54 4.71
CA TRP A 285 10.94 5.36 5.40
C TRP A 285 10.92 5.95 6.82
N ALA A 286 11.99 5.71 7.61
CA ALA A 286 12.05 6.13 9.01
C ALA A 286 12.05 7.66 9.14
N ARG A 287 12.93 8.34 8.39
CA ARG A 287 12.98 9.81 8.35
C ARG A 287 11.67 10.42 7.84
N ARG A 288 11.06 9.85 6.79
CA ARG A 288 9.74 10.28 6.31
C ARG A 288 8.69 10.17 7.43
N ARG A 289 8.63 9.05 8.15
CA ARG A 289 7.67 8.83 9.24
C ARG A 289 7.90 9.76 10.43
N ALA A 290 9.15 10.04 10.78
CA ALA A 290 9.49 11.00 11.82
C ALA A 290 9.03 12.42 11.44
N LEU A 291 9.37 12.88 10.23
CA LEU A 291 8.93 14.19 9.74
C LEU A 291 7.40 14.27 9.65
N ALA A 292 6.74 13.21 9.17
CA ALA A 292 5.28 13.11 9.16
C ALA A 292 4.66 13.44 10.50
N ALA A 293 5.20 12.84 11.55
CA ALA A 293 4.65 12.90 12.88
C ALA A 293 4.72 14.34 13.42
N PHE A 294 5.80 15.06 13.12
CA PHE A 294 5.92 16.48 13.40
C PHE A 294 4.89 17.31 12.60
N LEU A 295 4.80 17.10 11.29
CA LEU A 295 3.88 17.84 10.43
C LEU A 295 2.41 17.57 10.78
N GLU A 296 2.04 16.35 11.14
CA GLU A 296 0.68 16.02 11.60
C GLU A 296 0.36 16.67 12.96
N ALA A 297 1.38 16.86 13.81
CA ALA A 297 1.25 17.51 15.11
C ALA A 297 1.26 19.04 15.06
N GLY A 298 1.39 19.66 13.89
CA GLY A 298 1.46 21.13 13.81
C GLY A 298 2.87 21.70 14.04
N ILE A 299 3.92 20.87 13.97
CA ILE A 299 5.29 21.24 14.33
C ILE A 299 6.18 21.15 13.09
N PRO A 300 6.93 22.22 12.73
CA PRO A 300 6.90 23.56 13.31
C PRO A 300 5.59 24.30 12.99
N GLU A 301 5.28 25.35 13.76
CA GLU A 301 4.09 26.20 13.55
C GLU A 301 4.20 27.04 12.26
N SER A 302 5.42 27.39 11.87
CA SER A 302 5.73 28.12 10.64
C SER A 302 5.73 27.18 9.43
N ALA A 303 4.88 27.47 8.44
CA ALA A 303 4.87 26.75 7.17
C ALA A 303 6.22 26.82 6.43
N SER A 304 6.94 27.96 6.55
CA SER A 304 8.27 28.12 5.96
C SER A 304 9.27 27.14 6.56
N ASP A 305 9.24 26.96 7.88
CA ASP A 305 10.13 26.08 8.61
C ASP A 305 9.81 24.62 8.29
N ALA A 306 8.51 24.30 8.16
CA ALA A 306 8.06 22.98 7.74
C ALA A 306 8.56 22.63 6.32
N LEU A 307 8.50 23.58 5.37
CA LEU A 307 9.03 23.39 4.02
C LEU A 307 10.55 23.21 4.01
N GLU A 308 11.28 23.89 4.90
CA GLU A 308 12.72 23.71 5.03
C GLU A 308 13.08 22.33 5.59
N LEU A 309 12.30 21.78 6.52
CA LEU A 309 12.45 20.38 6.95
C LEU A 309 12.12 19.40 5.83
N VAL A 310 11.06 19.65 5.03
CA VAL A 310 10.72 18.80 3.88
C VAL A 310 11.84 18.81 2.83
N ALA A 311 12.50 19.96 2.64
CA ALA A 311 13.60 20.09 1.69
C ALA A 311 14.82 19.21 2.04
N THR A 312 15.00 18.80 3.30
CA THR A 312 16.11 17.90 3.71
C THR A 312 15.91 16.45 3.28
N LEU A 313 14.70 16.06 2.88
CA LEU A 313 14.44 14.73 2.37
C LEU A 313 15.13 14.53 1.01
N LYS A 314 15.79 13.38 0.82
CA LYS A 314 16.48 13.07 -0.44
C LYS A 314 15.54 12.66 -1.56
N SER A 315 14.54 11.84 -1.23
CA SER A 315 13.59 11.28 -2.21
C SER A 315 12.45 12.26 -2.53
N GLU A 316 12.17 12.45 -3.82
CA GLU A 316 11.02 13.24 -4.28
C GLU A 316 9.68 12.64 -3.83
N LEU A 317 9.58 11.30 -3.74
CA LEU A 317 8.37 10.63 -3.27
C LEU A 317 8.08 10.98 -1.81
N ASP A 318 9.12 11.03 -0.97
CA ASP A 318 8.97 11.36 0.46
C ASP A 318 8.62 12.85 0.63
N LYS A 319 9.24 13.74 -0.17
CA LYS A 319 8.85 15.16 -0.23
C LYS A 319 7.38 15.31 -0.58
N ARG A 320 6.94 14.70 -1.68
CA ARG A 320 5.55 14.73 -2.16
C ARG A 320 4.57 14.28 -1.08
N TRP A 321 4.91 13.22 -0.35
CA TRP A 321 4.06 12.69 0.70
C TRP A 321 3.93 13.67 1.88
N CYS A 322 5.04 14.27 2.33
CA CYS A 322 5.04 15.27 3.40
C CYS A 322 4.34 16.57 3.00
N LEU A 323 4.54 17.05 1.76
CA LEU A 323 3.85 18.22 1.22
C LEU A 323 2.33 18.00 1.16
N GLY A 324 1.89 16.77 0.89
CA GLY A 324 0.47 16.41 0.96
C GLY A 324 -0.13 16.56 2.37
N ILE A 325 0.66 16.41 3.43
CA ILE A 325 0.22 16.68 4.82
C ILE A 325 0.01 18.18 5.01
N LEU A 326 0.97 19.02 4.58
CA LEU A 326 0.89 20.47 4.66
C LEU A 326 -0.29 21.03 3.84
N ALA A 327 -0.50 20.52 2.63
CA ALA A 327 -1.64 20.88 1.79
C ALA A 327 -2.97 20.60 2.49
N ARG A 328 -3.14 19.40 3.06
CA ARG A 328 -4.37 19.03 3.80
C ARG A 328 -4.62 19.87 5.04
N ARG A 329 -3.57 20.42 5.65
CA ARG A 329 -3.67 21.34 6.79
C ARG A 329 -4.03 22.78 6.38
N GLY A 330 -3.88 23.12 5.10
CA GLY A 330 -4.06 24.48 4.61
C GLY A 330 -2.84 25.38 4.87
N ASP A 331 -1.65 24.80 5.11
CA ASP A 331 -0.44 25.59 5.38
C ASP A 331 0.22 26.11 4.09
N LEU A 332 -0.22 25.63 2.92
CA LEU A 332 0.36 25.94 1.61
C LEU A 332 -0.46 26.99 0.86
N GLU A 333 -0.26 28.26 1.19
CA GLU A 333 -0.87 29.39 0.46
C GLU A 333 0.18 30.35 -0.10
N GLY A 334 -0.15 31.02 -1.20
CA GLY A 334 0.66 32.09 -1.79
C GLY A 334 2.12 31.69 -2.05
N SER A 335 3.06 32.36 -1.37
CA SER A 335 4.49 32.09 -1.53
C SER A 335 4.92 30.72 -1.02
N GLN A 336 4.21 30.14 -0.04
CA GLN A 336 4.51 28.80 0.47
C GLN A 336 4.14 27.72 -0.53
N LEU A 337 3.01 27.90 -1.25
CA LEU A 337 2.62 27.00 -2.33
C LEU A 337 3.66 27.01 -3.46
N ASN A 338 4.11 28.18 -3.89
CA ASN A 338 5.16 28.28 -4.92
C ASN A 338 6.44 27.57 -4.49
N ARG A 339 6.88 27.79 -3.24
CA ARG A 339 8.06 27.10 -2.69
C ARG A 339 7.85 25.58 -2.61
N ALA A 340 6.65 25.10 -2.29
CA ALA A 340 6.33 23.68 -2.31
C ALA A 340 6.37 23.08 -3.74
N LEU A 341 5.90 23.82 -4.74
CA LEU A 341 5.94 23.42 -6.15
C LEU A 341 7.37 23.37 -6.71
N ASP A 342 8.28 24.18 -6.18
CA ASP A 342 9.71 24.14 -6.53
C ASP A 342 10.43 22.90 -5.96
N LEU A 343 9.91 22.32 -4.87
CA LEU A 343 10.48 21.12 -4.25
C LEU A 343 10.12 19.82 -4.99
N VAL A 344 9.19 19.87 -5.95
CA VAL A 344 8.71 18.69 -6.67
C VAL A 344 8.73 18.93 -8.18
N SER A 345 9.36 18.01 -8.91
CA SER A 345 9.53 18.11 -10.35
C SER A 345 8.35 17.49 -11.11
N SER A 346 7.69 16.49 -10.53
CA SER A 346 6.58 15.78 -11.18
C SER A 346 5.32 16.65 -11.41
N PRO A 347 4.82 16.78 -12.66
CA PRO A 347 3.58 17.53 -12.97
C PRO A 347 2.35 17.00 -12.25
N SER A 348 2.26 15.69 -12.05
CA SER A 348 1.14 15.06 -11.33
C SER A 348 1.16 15.36 -9.84
N ALA A 349 2.35 15.55 -9.26
CA ALA A 349 2.47 15.98 -7.87
C ALA A 349 2.09 17.45 -7.70
N ARG A 350 2.51 18.31 -8.64
CA ARG A 350 2.13 19.74 -8.67
C ARG A 350 0.61 19.91 -8.69
N ARG A 351 -0.08 19.21 -9.60
CA ARG A 351 -1.55 19.21 -9.67
C ARG A 351 -2.24 18.79 -8.38
N ARG A 352 -1.63 17.91 -7.57
CA ARG A 352 -2.21 17.49 -6.28
C ARG A 352 -2.05 18.53 -5.17
N LEU A 353 -1.07 19.43 -5.30
CA LEU A 353 -0.82 20.50 -4.34
C LEU A 353 -1.68 21.75 -4.62
N GLU A 354 -2.20 21.87 -5.84
CA GLU A 354 -3.08 22.96 -6.27
C GLU A 354 -4.58 22.71 -5.98
N LEU A 355 -4.95 21.50 -5.55
CA LEU A 355 -6.32 21.11 -5.15
C LEU A 355 -6.59 21.44 -3.69
#